data_AF-A0A151SXR2-F1
#
_entry.id   AF-A0A151SXR2-F1
#
_cell.length_a   1.000
_cell.length_b   1.000
_cell.length_c   1.000
_cell.angle_alpha   90.00
_cell.angle_beta   90.00
_cell.angle_gamma   90.00
#
_symmetry.space_group_name_H-M   'P 1'
#
loop_
_entity.id
_entity.type
_entity.pdbx_description
1 polymer ?
#
loop_
_entity_poly.entity_id
_entity_poly.type
_entity_poly.pdbx_seq_one_letter_code
_entity_poly.pdbx_strand_id
1 'polypeptide(L)'
;MLRRLFSSPHLKIKTLRTALSPSNPRFAAPLLTRHVTAQPGTFSLSPLRSTLLISIQFNFAFSSCYPNQLDASFKKRVEDIVPIATGHEREEIQADLEGRDILEINHPEGPFGTKEAPAVVKSYFDRRIVGCPGGEGEDEHDVVWFWLEKGKSFECPVCSQYFELEVVGPGGDPYGHGDHH
;
A
#
# COMPACT_ATOMS: atom_id res chain seq x y z
N MET A 1 23.85 34.84 24.71
CA MET A 1 22.91 35.59 23.86
C MET A 1 22.82 34.81 22.55
N LEU A 2 21.73 34.29 22.00
CA LEU A 2 20.29 34.34 22.24
C LEU A 2 19.73 32.95 21.89
N ARG A 3 18.85 32.41 22.74
CA ARG A 3 17.94 31.30 22.39
C ARG A 3 16.89 31.81 21.39
N ARG A 4 16.49 30.99 20.41
CA ARG A 4 15.16 31.09 19.80
C ARG A 4 14.49 29.72 19.80
N LEU A 5 13.33 29.71 20.44
CA LEU A 5 12.40 28.61 20.62
C LEU A 5 11.33 28.68 19.52
N PHE A 6 10.93 27.50 19.05
CA PHE A 6 9.63 27.06 18.48
C PHE A 6 8.91 27.93 17.44
N SER A 7 8.58 27.33 16.27
CA SER A 7 7.20 27.08 15.84
C SER A 7 7.17 26.46 14.43
N SER A 8 6.78 25.18 14.33
CA SER A 8 6.04 24.67 13.16
C SER A 8 4.53 24.81 13.47
N PRO A 9 3.52 24.57 12.61
CA PRO A 9 3.52 24.12 11.20
C PRO A 9 2.54 24.89 10.28
N HIS A 10 2.67 24.82 8.95
CA HIS A 10 1.49 24.93 8.08
C HIS A 10 1.70 24.26 6.71
N LEU A 11 1.00 23.13 6.53
CA LEU A 11 0.75 22.49 5.25
C LEU A 11 0.12 23.49 4.26
N LYS A 12 0.58 23.52 3.00
CA LYS A 12 -0.22 24.03 1.89
C LYS A 12 -0.36 22.93 0.85
N ILE A 13 -1.49 22.21 0.95
CA ILE A 13 -1.99 21.28 -0.05
C ILE A 13 -2.28 22.10 -1.32
N LYS A 14 -1.54 21.81 -2.40
CA LYS A 14 -1.80 22.39 -3.73
C LYS A 14 -2.87 21.55 -4.42
N THR A 15 -4.05 22.13 -4.60
CA THR A 15 -5.15 21.59 -5.40
C THR A 15 -4.78 21.56 -6.88
N LEU A 16 -4.65 20.36 -7.48
CA LEU A 16 -4.57 20.20 -8.93
C LEU A 16 -5.98 20.15 -9.53
N ARG A 17 -6.28 21.09 -10.42
CA ARG A 17 -7.48 21.10 -11.27
C ARG A 17 -7.17 20.31 -12.55
N THR A 18 -7.82 19.17 -12.74
CA THR A 18 -7.79 18.47 -14.04
C THR A 18 -8.84 19.08 -14.95
N ALA A 19 -8.39 19.74 -16.02
CA ALA A 19 -9.25 20.23 -17.09
C ALA A 19 -9.59 19.07 -18.04
N LEU A 20 -10.86 18.69 -18.09
CA LEU A 20 -11.43 17.87 -19.15
C LEU A 20 -11.82 18.78 -20.31
N SER A 21 -11.47 18.40 -21.54
CA SER A 21 -12.03 18.99 -22.77
C SER A 21 -12.21 17.91 -23.85
N PRO A 22 -13.19 18.05 -24.76
CA PRO A 22 -13.95 16.92 -25.31
C PRO A 22 -13.63 16.60 -26.77
N SER A 23 -13.90 15.36 -27.19
CA SER A 23 -14.36 15.06 -28.55
C SER A 23 -15.00 13.67 -28.64
N ASN A 24 -16.26 13.66 -29.06
CA ASN A 24 -17.11 12.54 -29.49
C ASN A 24 -16.99 12.40 -31.04
N PRO A 25 -17.62 11.46 -31.80
CA PRO A 25 -18.53 10.37 -31.40
C PRO A 25 -18.46 9.05 -32.25
N ARG A 26 -19.40 8.14 -31.94
CA ARG A 26 -20.04 7.08 -32.78
C ARG A 26 -19.30 5.76 -32.95
N PHE A 27 -19.90 4.67 -32.45
CA PHE A 27 -20.57 3.66 -33.28
C PHE A 27 -21.67 2.95 -32.47
N ALA A 28 -22.82 2.74 -33.10
CA ALA A 28 -24.01 2.12 -32.57
C ALA A 28 -23.94 0.59 -32.70
N ALA A 29 -24.52 -0.14 -31.73
CA ALA A 29 -24.92 -1.54 -31.90
C ALA A 29 -26.14 -1.85 -31.00
N PRO A 30 -27.04 -2.74 -31.43
CA PRO A 30 -28.45 -2.71 -31.05
C PRO A 30 -28.76 -3.44 -29.74
N LEU A 31 -29.84 -2.96 -29.12
CA LEU A 31 -30.56 -3.53 -27.99
C LEU A 31 -31.11 -4.92 -28.34
N LEU A 32 -30.81 -5.94 -27.54
CA LEU A 32 -31.60 -7.18 -27.50
C LEU A 32 -32.15 -7.38 -26.09
N THR A 33 -33.38 -6.91 -25.91
CA THR A 33 -34.21 -7.16 -24.74
C THR A 33 -34.70 -8.60 -24.79
N ARG A 34 -34.23 -9.46 -23.88
CA ARG A 34 -34.85 -10.77 -23.64
C ARG A 34 -36.03 -10.58 -22.68
N HIS A 35 -37.23 -10.59 -23.23
CA HIS A 35 -38.47 -10.75 -22.47
C HIS A 35 -38.68 -12.24 -22.18
N VAL A 36 -38.73 -12.61 -20.89
CA VAL A 36 -39.21 -13.92 -20.45
C VAL A 36 -40.67 -13.75 -20.05
N THR A 37 -41.57 -14.22 -20.90
CA THR A 37 -43.00 -14.35 -20.62
C THR A 37 -43.24 -15.68 -19.89
N ALA A 38 -43.48 -15.63 -18.59
CA ALA A 38 -44.00 -16.79 -17.85
C ALA A 38 -45.52 -16.86 -18.06
N GLN A 39 -46.00 -17.92 -18.71
CA GLN A 39 -47.42 -18.22 -18.82
C GLN A 39 -47.93 -18.90 -17.53
N PRO A 40 -49.17 -18.60 -17.08
CA PRO A 40 -49.80 -19.33 -15.99
C PRO A 40 -50.41 -20.64 -16.51
N GLY A 41 -49.81 -21.77 -16.15
CA GLY A 41 -50.42 -23.09 -16.29
C GLY A 41 -51.55 -23.25 -15.28
N THR A 42 -52.77 -23.43 -15.77
CA THR A 42 -53.93 -23.81 -14.97
C THR A 42 -53.95 -25.32 -14.81
N PHE A 43 -53.90 -25.80 -13.57
CA PHE A 43 -54.26 -27.18 -13.25
C PHE A 43 -55.31 -27.15 -12.14
N SER A 44 -56.53 -27.44 -12.57
CA SER A 44 -57.68 -27.81 -11.74
C SER A 44 -57.48 -29.25 -11.25
N LEU A 45 -57.74 -29.50 -9.97
CA LEU A 45 -58.45 -30.69 -9.46
C LEU A 45 -58.76 -30.51 -7.96
N SER A 46 -59.94 -31.00 -7.60
CA SER A 46 -60.79 -30.68 -6.44
C SER A 46 -60.34 -31.33 -5.11
N PRO A 47 -61.03 -31.06 -3.97
CA PRO A 47 -60.46 -31.15 -2.64
C PRO A 47 -60.63 -32.54 -2.00
N LEU A 48 -59.72 -32.91 -1.10
CA LEU A 48 -60.04 -33.84 -0.03
C LEU A 48 -59.50 -33.32 1.31
N ARG A 49 -60.44 -33.21 2.23
CA ARG A 49 -60.31 -32.82 3.63
C ARG A 49 -59.24 -33.67 4.35
N SER A 50 -58.37 -33.03 5.13
CA SER A 50 -58.20 -33.42 6.53
C SER A 50 -57.44 -32.35 7.30
N THR A 51 -58.06 -31.90 8.38
CA THR A 51 -57.59 -30.92 9.35
C THR A 51 -56.48 -31.49 10.22
N LEU A 52 -55.35 -30.78 10.31
CA LEU A 52 -54.55 -30.68 11.54
C LEU A 52 -53.75 -29.38 11.47
N LEU A 53 -54.27 -28.38 12.17
CA LEU A 53 -53.62 -27.10 12.42
C LEU A 53 -52.45 -27.35 13.37
N ILE A 54 -51.26 -27.62 12.82
CA ILE A 54 -50.03 -27.47 13.59
C ILE A 54 -49.68 -25.98 13.51
N SER A 55 -50.13 -25.23 14.50
CA SER A 55 -49.63 -23.88 14.77
C SER A 55 -48.17 -23.99 15.18
N ILE A 56 -47.27 -24.08 14.20
CA ILE A 56 -45.87 -23.82 14.45
C ILE A 56 -45.75 -22.30 14.59
N GLN A 57 -46.01 -21.81 15.80
CA GLN A 57 -45.55 -20.49 16.20
C GLN A 57 -44.03 -20.59 16.33
N PHE A 58 -43.33 -20.58 15.19
CA PHE A 58 -41.96 -20.14 15.17
C PHE A 58 -41.98 -18.65 15.53
N ASN A 59 -41.92 -18.38 16.83
CA ASN A 59 -41.44 -17.11 17.33
C ASN A 59 -39.97 -17.01 16.90
N PHE A 60 -39.72 -16.71 15.63
CA PHE A 60 -38.54 -15.96 15.26
C PHE A 60 -38.75 -14.58 15.86
N ALA A 61 -38.46 -14.46 17.16
CA ALA A 61 -37.89 -13.24 17.66
C ALA A 61 -36.60 -13.07 16.87
N PHE A 62 -36.69 -12.38 15.74
CA PHE A 62 -35.55 -11.81 15.07
C PHE A 62 -34.98 -10.86 16.12
N SER A 63 -34.05 -11.37 16.92
CA SER A 63 -33.26 -10.57 17.82
C SER A 63 -32.58 -9.57 16.91
N SER A 64 -33.16 -8.37 16.89
CA SER A 64 -32.65 -7.20 16.22
C SER A 64 -31.31 -6.87 16.89
N CYS A 65 -30.27 -7.60 16.52
CA CYS A 65 -28.89 -7.19 16.73
C CYS A 65 -28.57 -6.18 15.61
N TYR A 66 -29.30 -5.06 15.60
CA TYR A 66 -28.76 -3.86 15.00
C TYR A 66 -27.63 -3.42 15.94
N PRO A 67 -26.35 -3.42 15.50
CA PRO A 67 -25.35 -2.68 16.24
C PRO A 67 -25.84 -1.22 16.28
N ASN A 68 -25.99 -0.75 17.51
CA ASN A 68 -26.41 0.60 17.84
C ASN A 68 -25.57 1.62 17.07
N GLN A 69 -26.26 2.72 16.73
CA GLN A 69 -25.70 4.05 16.60
C GLN A 69 -24.91 4.35 15.32
N LEU A 70 -25.65 4.75 14.29
CA LEU A 70 -25.17 5.60 13.22
C LEU A 70 -24.95 7.02 13.79
N ASP A 71 -23.85 7.21 14.51
CA ASP A 71 -23.41 8.55 14.90
C ASP A 71 -22.55 9.16 13.80
N ALA A 72 -23.01 10.30 13.31
CA ALA A 72 -22.31 11.12 12.33
C ALA A 72 -20.96 11.54 12.91
N SER A 73 -19.87 11.16 12.22
CA SER A 73 -18.44 11.33 12.58
C SER A 73 -17.75 10.20 13.37
N PHE A 74 -18.11 8.93 13.11
CA PHE A 74 -17.27 7.79 13.50
C PHE A 74 -15.88 7.87 12.85
N LYS A 75 -14.94 8.55 13.52
CA LYS A 75 -13.51 8.42 13.25
C LYS A 75 -13.11 7.04 13.76
N LYS A 76 -13.13 6.03 12.87
CA LYS A 76 -12.59 4.71 13.18
C LYS A 76 -11.15 4.89 13.63
N ARG A 77 -10.77 4.30 14.77
CA ARG A 77 -9.37 4.29 15.18
C ARG A 77 -8.64 3.18 14.43
N VAL A 78 -7.32 3.30 14.36
CA VAL A 78 -6.48 2.31 13.69
C VAL A 78 -6.65 0.93 14.34
N GLU A 79 -6.77 0.87 15.67
CA GLU A 79 -6.98 -0.38 16.41
C GLU A 79 -8.30 -1.09 16.05
N ASP A 80 -9.33 -0.34 15.62
CA ASP A 80 -10.61 -0.90 15.20
C ASP A 80 -10.51 -1.54 13.80
N ILE A 81 -9.49 -1.19 13.01
CA ILE A 81 -9.26 -1.66 11.64
C ILE A 81 -8.31 -2.87 11.61
N VAL A 82 -7.37 -2.98 12.56
CA VAL A 82 -6.40 -4.10 12.64
C VAL A 82 -7.04 -5.50 12.59
N PRO A 83 -8.19 -5.78 13.26
CA PRO A 83 -8.79 -7.11 13.24
C PRO A 83 -9.37 -7.52 11.88
N ILE A 84 -9.71 -6.54 11.02
CA ILE A 84 -10.29 -6.78 9.69
C ILE A 84 -9.24 -6.68 8.57
N ALA A 85 -8.10 -6.04 8.82
CA ALA A 85 -6.99 -5.94 7.88
C ALA A 85 -6.28 -7.28 7.70
N THR A 86 -5.83 -7.58 6.48
CA THR A 86 -5.11 -8.82 6.14
C THR A 86 -3.99 -8.56 5.13
N GLY A 87 -3.01 -9.47 5.04
CA GLY A 87 -1.87 -9.33 4.12
C GLY A 87 -1.00 -8.10 4.43
N HIS A 88 -0.49 -7.44 3.39
CA HIS A 88 0.41 -6.29 3.51
C HIS A 88 -0.24 -5.09 4.23
N GLU A 89 -1.55 -4.90 4.10
CA GLU A 89 -2.28 -3.85 4.84
C GLU A 89 -2.12 -4.04 6.35
N ARG A 90 -2.25 -5.29 6.84
CA ARG A 90 -2.09 -5.59 8.25
C ARG A 90 -0.64 -5.43 8.70
N GLU A 91 0.32 -5.85 7.89
CA GLU A 91 1.75 -5.75 8.18
C GLU A 91 2.17 -4.30 8.40
N GLU A 92 1.77 -3.40 7.49
CA GLU A 92 2.01 -1.96 7.56
C GLU A 92 1.39 -1.35 8.82
N ILE A 93 0.10 -1.57 9.07
CA ILE A 93 -0.59 -1.03 10.25
C ILE A 93 0.06 -1.51 11.56
N GLN A 94 0.44 -2.78 11.65
CA GLN A 94 1.06 -3.34 12.86
C GLN A 94 2.44 -2.73 13.11
N ALA A 95 3.22 -2.48 12.06
CA ALA A 95 4.51 -1.81 12.15
C ALA A 95 4.37 -0.37 12.66
N ASP A 96 3.41 0.38 12.11
CA ASP A 96 3.12 1.75 12.53
C ASP A 96 2.69 1.83 13.99
N LEU A 97 1.86 0.87 14.46
CA LEU A 97 1.44 0.77 15.87
C LEU A 97 2.62 0.46 16.81
N GLU A 98 3.60 -0.30 16.34
CA GLU A 98 4.86 -0.57 17.04
C GLU A 98 5.85 0.60 16.94
N GLY A 99 5.57 1.60 16.10
CA GLY A 99 6.42 2.76 15.85
C GLY A 99 7.66 2.45 15.01
N ARG A 100 7.63 1.41 14.18
CA ARG A 100 8.71 1.03 13.27
C ARG A 100 8.29 1.23 11.81
N ASP A 101 9.23 1.66 10.97
CA ASP A 101 9.04 1.67 9.51
C ASP A 101 9.53 0.34 8.93
N ILE A 102 8.68 -0.34 8.16
CA ILE A 102 9.04 -1.61 7.49
C ILE A 102 10.15 -1.39 6.46
N LEU A 103 10.19 -0.20 5.85
CA LEU A 103 11.04 0.13 4.72
C LEU A 103 12.15 1.13 5.08
N GLU A 104 12.52 1.22 6.37
CA GLU A 104 13.54 2.14 6.89
C GLU A 104 14.84 2.07 6.09
N ILE A 105 15.28 0.87 5.71
CA ILE A 105 16.52 0.64 4.96
C ILE A 105 16.54 1.31 3.58
N ASN A 106 15.39 1.71 3.04
CA ASN A 106 15.29 2.29 1.71
C ASN A 106 15.82 3.72 1.64
N HIS A 107 15.91 4.41 2.78
CA HIS A 107 16.31 5.82 2.88
C HIS A 107 17.66 5.91 3.62
N PRO A 108 18.79 5.64 2.93
CA PRO A 108 20.10 5.77 3.55
C PRO A 108 20.36 7.24 3.89
N GLU A 109 20.60 7.51 5.16
CA GLU A 109 21.01 8.81 5.68
C GLU A 109 22.39 8.67 6.32
N GLY A 110 23.29 9.62 6.03
CA GLY A 110 24.64 9.58 6.56
C GLY A 110 25.51 10.72 6.05
N PRO A 111 26.71 10.89 6.63
CA PRO A 111 27.67 11.88 6.15
C PRO A 111 28.19 11.50 4.75
N PHE A 112 28.88 12.45 4.12
CA PHE A 112 29.57 12.21 2.87
C PHE A 112 30.64 11.11 3.04
N GLY A 113 30.56 10.09 2.19
CA GLY A 113 31.41 8.90 2.27
C GLY A 113 32.83 9.15 1.75
N THR A 114 33.82 8.90 2.59
CA THR A 114 35.26 8.98 2.24
C THR A 114 35.84 7.59 2.04
N LYS A 115 37.07 7.50 1.52
CA LYS A 115 37.74 6.21 1.31
C LYS A 115 37.95 5.42 2.61
N GLU A 116 38.25 6.13 3.70
CA GLU A 116 38.47 5.55 5.02
C GLU A 116 37.15 5.28 5.77
N ALA A 117 36.12 6.09 5.51
CA ALA A 117 34.79 5.96 6.10
C ALA A 117 33.72 6.08 5.00
N PRO A 118 33.43 4.98 4.28
CA PRO A 118 32.47 4.99 3.18
C PRO A 118 31.03 5.18 3.68
N ALA A 119 30.16 5.68 2.82
CA ALA A 119 28.73 5.76 3.08
C ALA A 119 28.12 4.36 3.02
N VAL A 120 27.64 3.87 4.18
CA VAL A 120 27.07 2.53 4.30
C VAL A 120 25.63 2.52 3.83
N VAL A 121 25.32 1.66 2.86
CA VAL A 121 23.98 1.46 2.33
C VAL A 121 23.50 0.06 2.70
N LYS A 122 22.39 0.00 3.44
CA LYS A 122 21.77 -1.28 3.83
C LYS A 122 21.04 -1.92 2.65
N SER A 123 21.10 -3.23 2.55
CA SER A 123 20.40 -4.01 1.51
C SER A 123 19.88 -5.33 2.06
N TYR A 124 18.76 -5.80 1.53
CA TYR A 124 18.24 -7.13 1.85
C TYR A 124 18.97 -8.24 1.06
N PHE A 125 19.52 -7.91 -0.12
CA PHE A 125 20.23 -8.79 -1.05
C PHE A 125 21.71 -8.42 -1.18
N ASP A 126 22.52 -9.27 -1.84
CA ASP A 126 23.96 -9.04 -2.02
C ASP A 126 24.32 -7.92 -3.02
N ARG A 127 23.33 -7.40 -3.76
CA ARG A 127 23.48 -6.22 -4.63
C ARG A 127 22.23 -5.33 -4.61
N ARG A 128 22.43 -4.01 -4.71
CA ARG A 128 21.36 -3.00 -4.70
C ARG A 128 21.66 -1.85 -5.67
N ILE A 129 20.63 -1.30 -6.29
CA ILE A 129 20.74 -0.08 -7.10
C ILE A 129 20.77 1.12 -6.14
N VAL A 130 21.78 1.97 -6.29
CA VAL A 130 21.98 3.18 -5.48
C VAL A 130 22.09 4.39 -6.40
N GLY A 131 21.55 5.52 -5.96
CA GLY A 131 21.64 6.80 -6.64
C GLY A 131 22.42 7.81 -5.80
N CYS A 132 23.49 8.39 -6.33
CA CYS A 132 24.23 9.47 -5.69
C CYS A 132 23.80 10.83 -6.28
N PRO A 133 23.18 11.73 -5.51
CA PRO A 133 22.86 13.09 -5.93
C PRO A 133 24.01 14.09 -5.71
N GLY A 134 25.14 13.64 -5.17
CA GLY A 134 26.25 14.50 -4.78
C GLY A 134 26.23 14.95 -3.32
N GLY A 135 27.18 15.81 -2.97
CA GLY A 135 27.33 16.42 -1.65
C GLY A 135 26.69 17.82 -1.55
N GLU A 136 27.03 18.56 -0.51
CA GLU A 136 26.64 19.98 -0.40
C GLU A 136 27.64 20.87 -1.16
N GLY A 137 27.14 21.89 -1.86
CA GLY A 137 27.98 22.91 -2.50
C GLY A 137 28.50 22.51 -3.88
N GLU A 138 29.81 22.49 -4.07
CA GLU A 138 30.44 22.23 -5.38
C GLU A 138 30.35 20.76 -5.81
N ASP A 139 30.07 19.86 -4.87
CA ASP A 139 29.94 18.42 -5.10
C ASP A 139 28.49 17.99 -5.45
N GLU A 140 27.56 18.94 -5.62
CA GLU A 140 26.19 18.70 -6.10
C GLU A 140 26.19 18.34 -7.59
N HIS A 141 25.51 17.27 -7.97
CA HIS A 141 25.41 16.86 -9.38
C HIS A 141 24.12 16.10 -9.70
N ASP A 142 23.84 15.89 -10.99
CA ASP A 142 22.71 15.05 -11.41
C ASP A 142 22.85 13.61 -10.90
N VAL A 143 21.72 12.94 -10.61
CA VAL A 143 21.75 11.62 -9.96
C VAL A 143 22.49 10.59 -10.81
N VAL A 144 23.57 10.04 -10.25
CA VAL A 144 24.30 8.91 -10.83
C VAL A 144 23.78 7.62 -10.23
N TRP A 145 23.20 6.77 -11.08
CA TRP A 145 22.69 5.45 -10.70
C TRP A 145 23.72 4.36 -10.97
N PHE A 146 23.94 3.46 -10.02
CA PHE A 146 24.89 2.36 -10.15
C PHE A 146 24.46 1.12 -9.36
N TRP A 147 25.03 -0.03 -9.73
CA TRP A 147 24.93 -1.26 -8.96
C TRP A 147 26.00 -1.27 -7.88
N LEU A 148 25.57 -1.35 -6.63
CA LEU A 148 26.44 -1.57 -5.49
C LEU A 148 26.41 -3.04 -5.11
N GLU A 149 27.58 -3.67 -4.99
CA GLU A 149 27.73 -5.09 -4.68
C GLU A 149 28.41 -5.28 -3.33
N LYS A 150 28.03 -6.34 -2.61
CA LYS A 150 28.65 -6.71 -1.34
C LYS A 150 30.16 -6.95 -1.49
N GLY A 151 30.94 -6.37 -0.59
CA GLY A 151 32.39 -6.54 -0.54
C GLY A 151 33.17 -5.75 -1.60
N LYS A 152 32.49 -4.92 -2.40
CA LYS A 152 33.13 -4.02 -3.37
C LYS A 152 32.69 -2.58 -3.07
N SER A 153 33.62 -1.73 -2.65
CA SER A 153 33.36 -0.30 -2.52
C SER A 153 33.18 0.33 -3.91
N PHE A 154 32.19 1.19 -4.06
CA PHE A 154 31.99 1.97 -5.28
C PHE A 154 32.35 3.44 -5.04
N GLU A 155 33.08 4.04 -5.97
CA GLU A 155 33.42 5.46 -5.97
C GLU A 155 32.59 6.18 -7.03
N CYS A 156 31.87 7.23 -6.63
CA CYS A 156 31.08 8.03 -7.55
C CYS A 156 32.01 8.79 -8.53
N PRO A 157 31.80 8.68 -9.85
CA PRO A 157 32.71 9.29 -10.84
C PRO A 157 32.66 10.83 -10.88
N VAL A 158 31.71 11.47 -10.18
CA VAL A 158 31.53 12.93 -10.21
C VAL A 158 32.01 13.55 -8.89
N CYS A 159 31.39 13.19 -7.75
CA CYS A 159 31.76 13.74 -6.44
C CYS A 159 32.85 12.95 -5.71
N SER A 160 33.32 11.81 -6.24
CA SER A 160 34.31 10.94 -5.58
C SER A 160 33.88 10.41 -4.20
N GLN A 161 32.57 10.34 -3.94
CA GLN A 161 32.03 9.72 -2.72
C GLN A 161 32.18 8.19 -2.77
N TYR A 162 32.58 7.60 -1.65
CA TYR A 162 32.67 6.14 -1.51
C TYR A 162 31.42 5.56 -0.88
N PHE A 163 30.96 4.42 -1.41
CA PHE A 163 29.80 3.67 -0.94
C PHE A 163 30.17 2.22 -0.65
N GLU A 164 29.62 1.66 0.42
CA GLU A 164 29.77 0.26 0.79
C GLU A 164 28.40 -0.34 1.14
N LEU A 165 28.18 -1.61 0.77
CA LEU A 165 26.91 -2.29 0.99
C LEU A 165 26.95 -3.22 2.20
N GLU A 166 26.03 -2.99 3.13
CA GLU A 166 25.79 -3.84 4.29
C GLU A 166 24.52 -4.68 4.05
N VAL A 167 24.65 -6.01 4.08
CA VAL A 167 23.51 -6.92 3.93
C VAL A 167 22.86 -7.17 5.29
N VAL A 168 21.61 -6.74 5.45
CA VAL A 168 20.81 -6.93 6.67
C VAL A 168 19.80 -8.08 6.58
N GLY A 169 19.67 -8.67 5.39
CA GLY A 169 18.74 -9.77 5.09
C GLY A 169 19.45 -11.11 4.86
N PRO A 170 18.75 -12.09 4.26
CA PRO A 170 19.32 -13.39 3.89
C PRO A 170 20.43 -13.29 2.83
N GLY A 171 20.54 -12.15 2.12
CA GLY A 171 21.49 -11.99 1.02
C GLY A 171 21.05 -12.75 -0.25
N GLY A 172 22.02 -13.05 -1.10
CA GLY A 172 21.82 -13.71 -2.39
C GLY A 172 21.54 -12.76 -3.55
N ASP A 173 21.48 -13.34 -4.74
CA ASP A 173 21.10 -12.65 -5.97
C ASP A 173 19.62 -12.19 -5.92
N PRO A 174 19.30 -10.91 -6.15
CA PRO A 174 17.92 -10.41 -6.24
C PRO A 174 17.00 -11.19 -7.19
N TYR A 175 17.54 -11.90 -8.19
CA TYR A 175 16.75 -12.65 -9.17
C TYR A 175 16.70 -14.16 -8.89
N GLY A 176 17.37 -14.65 -7.85
CA GLY A 176 17.33 -16.06 -7.46
C GLY A 176 18.00 -17.01 -8.44
N HIS A 177 18.86 -16.51 -9.34
CA HIS A 177 19.71 -17.36 -10.16
C HIS A 177 20.93 -17.73 -9.31
N GLY A 178 20.88 -18.89 -8.64
CA GLY A 178 22.05 -19.40 -7.96
C GLY A 178 23.20 -19.61 -8.95
N ASP A 179 24.41 -19.20 -8.57
CA ASP A 179 25.62 -19.45 -9.34
C ASP A 179 25.91 -20.97 -9.36
N HIS A 180 25.27 -21.68 -10.28
CA HIS A 180 25.63 -23.05 -10.64
C HIS A 180 26.92 -23.00 -11.47
N HIS A 181 28.06 -22.91 -10.80
CA HIS A 181 29.37 -23.15 -11.38
C HIS A 181 30.04 -24.37 -10.73
#